data_AF-A0A0K1ES30-F1
#
_entry.id   AF-A0A0K1ES30-F1
#
_cell.length_a   1.000
_cell.length_b   1.000
_cell.length_c   1.000
_cell.angle_alpha   90.00
_cell.angle_beta   90.00
_cell.angle_gamma   90.00
#
_symmetry.space_group_name_H-M   'P 1'
#
loop_
_entity.id
_entity.type
_entity.pdbx_description
1 polymer ?
#
loop_
_entity_poly.entity_id
_entity_poly.type
_entity_poly.pdbx_seq_one_letter_code
_entity_poly.pdbx_strand_id
1 'polypeptide(L)'
;MTLMTDPSEEEILHARIRDAWSDFPTPHPDHLQQIAWAHPGLLEAFAGVAPIDVKTTSNAFQGCTPLLDLRPEAAAAYLGPFLLSFLQGAQDQRTLGIFVDLIPRAHLLTCLGLESFWRCTIGPHVAPRAASTLAAFIDYLCRGRRDFAITEANAETMRTLMAIHLRPDEARARR
;
A
#
# COMPACT_ATOMS: atom_id res chain seq x y z
N MET A 1 22.54 13.76 1.78
CA MET A 1 21.85 12.50 2.15
C MET A 1 21.51 11.82 0.84
N THR A 2 22.26 10.80 0.43
CA THR A 2 22.05 10.12 -0.85
C THR A 2 21.03 9.01 -0.61
N LEU A 3 19.86 9.15 -1.22
CA LEU A 3 18.78 8.16 -1.16
C LEU A 3 19.32 6.87 -1.80
N MET A 4 19.32 5.77 -1.05
CA MET A 4 20.03 4.53 -1.42
C MET A 4 19.25 3.62 -2.38
N THR A 5 18.05 4.02 -2.80
CA THR A 5 17.23 3.22 -3.72
C THR A 5 17.53 3.58 -5.18
N ASP A 6 17.82 2.55 -5.98
CA ASP A 6 18.05 2.66 -7.42
C ASP A 6 16.72 3.06 -8.10
N PRO A 7 16.68 4.14 -8.89
CA PRO A 7 15.48 4.53 -9.65
C PRO A 7 14.89 3.38 -10.48
N SER A 8 15.74 2.48 -10.99
CA SER A 8 15.29 1.30 -11.73
C SER A 8 14.51 0.30 -10.87
N GLU A 9 14.81 0.20 -9.57
CA GLU A 9 14.09 -0.69 -8.66
C GLU A 9 12.63 -0.24 -8.47
N GLU A 10 12.41 1.07 -8.36
CA GLU A 10 11.07 1.62 -8.19
C GLU A 10 10.22 1.50 -9.45
N GLU A 11 10.82 1.69 -10.61
CA GLU A 11 10.14 1.45 -11.89
C GLU A 11 9.74 -0.03 -12.02
N ILE A 12 10.63 -0.96 -11.64
CA ILE A 12 10.34 -2.40 -11.59
C ILE A 12 9.21 -2.68 -10.59
N LEU A 13 9.26 -2.14 -9.36
CA LEU A 13 8.21 -2.35 -8.36
C LEU A 13 6.88 -1.75 -8.81
N HIS A 14 6.88 -0.57 -9.42
CA HIS A 14 5.70 0.08 -9.95
C HIS A 14 5.04 -0.79 -11.02
N ALA A 15 5.82 -1.30 -11.98
CA ALA A 15 5.32 -2.23 -13.00
C ALA A 15 4.76 -3.52 -12.38
N ARG A 16 5.47 -4.11 -11.41
CA ARG A 16 5.01 -5.31 -10.70
C ARG A 16 3.71 -5.08 -9.93
N ILE A 17 3.54 -3.93 -9.27
CA ILE A 17 2.31 -3.60 -8.55
C ILE A 17 1.15 -3.46 -9.54
N ARG A 18 1.35 -2.74 -10.66
CA ARG A 18 0.31 -2.61 -11.70
C ARG A 18 -0.12 -3.96 -12.25
N ASP A 19 0.82 -4.85 -12.56
CA ASP A 19 0.52 -6.21 -13.02
C ASP A 19 -0.18 -7.03 -11.92
N ALA A 20 0.33 -7.00 -10.69
CA ALA A 20 -0.23 -7.80 -9.60
C ALA A 20 -1.63 -7.36 -9.17
N TRP A 21 -1.98 -6.09 -9.38
CA TRP A 21 -3.31 -5.53 -9.07
C TRP A 21 -4.25 -5.44 -10.28
N SER A 22 -3.81 -5.81 -11.50
CA SER A 22 -4.63 -5.72 -12.72
C SER A 22 -5.92 -6.54 -12.64
N ASP A 23 -5.88 -7.65 -11.91
CA ASP A 23 -6.96 -8.65 -11.88
C ASP A 23 -7.91 -8.46 -10.70
N PHE A 24 -7.65 -7.47 -9.82
CA PHE A 24 -8.58 -7.18 -8.73
C PHE A 24 -9.87 -6.59 -9.30
N PRO A 25 -11.04 -7.12 -8.92
CA PRO A 25 -12.31 -6.57 -9.38
C PRO A 25 -12.48 -5.14 -8.86
N THR A 26 -13.16 -4.31 -9.64
CA THR A 26 -13.58 -2.99 -9.18
C THR A 26 -14.51 -3.16 -7.97
N PRO A 27 -14.14 -2.62 -6.79
CA PRO A 27 -14.99 -2.73 -5.61
C PRO A 27 -16.37 -2.08 -5.83
N HIS A 28 -17.42 -2.71 -5.29
CA HIS A 28 -18.78 -2.21 -5.42
C HIS A 28 -18.91 -0.84 -4.72
N PRO A 29 -19.58 0.17 -5.32
CA PRO A 29 -19.72 1.50 -4.73
C PRO A 29 -20.29 1.53 -3.31
N ASP A 30 -21.17 0.59 -2.96
CA ASP A 30 -21.76 0.49 -1.61
C ASP A 30 -20.71 0.25 -0.51
N HIS A 31 -19.54 -0.33 -0.85
CA HIS A 31 -18.43 -0.49 0.09
C HIS A 31 -17.82 0.86 0.51
N LEU A 32 -18.03 1.91 -0.29
CA LEU A 32 -17.51 3.26 -0.07
C LEU A 32 -18.55 4.19 0.55
N GLN A 33 -19.84 4.00 0.23
CA GLN A 33 -20.92 4.87 0.69
C GLN A 33 -21.03 4.96 2.22
N GLN A 34 -20.75 3.86 2.92
CA GLN A 34 -20.84 3.80 4.39
C GLN A 34 -19.82 4.70 5.10
N ILE A 35 -18.73 5.04 4.42
CA ILE A 35 -17.60 5.79 4.97
C ILE A 35 -17.33 7.10 4.21
N ALA A 36 -18.07 7.36 3.13
CA ALA A 36 -17.94 8.55 2.31
C ALA A 36 -18.16 9.87 3.07
N TRP A 37 -18.95 9.84 4.16
CA TRP A 37 -19.14 11.00 5.03
C TRP A 37 -17.87 11.36 5.83
N ALA A 38 -17.03 10.37 6.16
CA ALA A 38 -15.78 10.56 6.90
C ALA A 38 -14.62 10.95 5.97
N HIS A 39 -14.74 10.67 4.68
CA HIS A 39 -13.72 10.91 3.66
C HIS A 39 -14.31 11.68 2.47
N PRO A 40 -14.48 13.02 2.57
CA PRO A 40 -14.93 13.83 1.45
C PRO A 40 -13.97 13.67 0.25
N GLY A 41 -14.48 13.18 -0.89
CA GLY A 41 -13.68 12.86 -2.08
C GLY A 41 -13.46 11.36 -2.32
N LEU A 42 -13.80 10.49 -1.36
CA LEU A 42 -13.66 9.04 -1.52
C LEU A 42 -14.45 8.50 -2.72
N LEU A 43 -15.69 8.93 -2.87
CA LEU A 43 -16.52 8.46 -3.99
C LEU A 43 -15.96 8.95 -5.33
N GLU A 44 -15.42 10.17 -5.37
CA GLU A 44 -14.77 10.71 -6.57
C GLU A 44 -13.50 9.93 -6.94
N ALA A 45 -12.68 9.59 -5.96
CA ALA A 45 -11.41 8.90 -6.19
C ALA A 45 -11.57 7.41 -6.51
N PHE A 46 -12.58 6.74 -5.93
CA PHE A 46 -12.63 5.27 -5.91
C PHE A 46 -13.90 4.66 -6.51
N ALA A 47 -15.07 5.31 -6.43
CA ALA A 47 -16.33 4.65 -6.77
C ALA A 47 -16.44 4.30 -8.26
N GLY A 48 -16.60 3.01 -8.57
CA GLY A 48 -16.65 2.52 -9.95
C GLY A 48 -15.32 2.59 -10.69
N VAL A 49 -14.21 2.85 -9.98
CA VAL A 49 -12.87 2.93 -10.56
C VAL A 49 -12.11 1.65 -10.24
N ALA A 50 -11.60 0.98 -11.27
CA ALA A 50 -10.74 -0.19 -11.09
C ALA A 50 -9.47 0.22 -10.31
N PRO A 51 -8.94 -0.64 -9.42
CA PRO A 51 -7.82 -0.24 -8.56
C PRO A 51 -6.63 0.36 -9.29
N ILE A 52 -6.18 -0.25 -10.38
CA ILE A 52 -5.02 0.24 -11.17
C ILE A 52 -5.26 1.57 -11.92
N ASP A 53 -6.51 2.00 -12.02
CA ASP A 53 -6.95 3.22 -12.70
C ASP A 53 -7.25 4.37 -11.74
N VAL A 54 -7.17 4.14 -10.42
CA VAL A 54 -7.31 5.19 -9.42
C VAL A 54 -6.24 6.26 -9.64
N LYS A 55 -6.67 7.51 -9.78
CA LYS A 55 -5.79 8.66 -9.98
C LYS A 55 -5.13 9.05 -8.65
N THR A 56 -4.00 8.42 -8.35
CA THR A 56 -3.24 8.63 -7.10
C THR A 56 -2.78 10.07 -6.90
N THR A 57 -2.62 10.86 -7.96
CA THR A 57 -2.22 12.27 -7.89
C THR A 57 -3.38 13.24 -7.72
N SER A 58 -4.62 12.77 -7.68
CA SER A 58 -5.79 13.64 -7.50
C SER A 58 -5.90 14.13 -6.05
N ASN A 59 -6.41 15.36 -5.87
CA ASN A 59 -6.69 15.90 -4.53
C ASN A 59 -7.65 14.99 -3.73
N ALA A 60 -8.62 14.38 -4.43
CA ALA A 60 -9.55 13.43 -3.84
C ALA A 60 -8.81 12.22 -3.22
N PHE A 61 -7.87 11.61 -3.94
CA PHE A 61 -7.07 10.51 -3.40
C PHE A 61 -6.15 10.98 -2.26
N GLN A 62 -5.44 12.09 -2.47
CA GLN A 62 -4.46 12.63 -1.51
C GLN A 62 -5.09 13.04 -0.16
N GLY A 63 -6.39 13.34 -0.16
CA GLY A 63 -7.14 13.69 1.06
C GLY A 63 -7.78 12.51 1.81
N CYS A 64 -7.73 11.28 1.29
CA CYS A 64 -8.48 10.13 1.84
C CYS A 64 -7.57 9.08 2.49
N THR A 65 -8.05 8.44 3.57
CA THR A 65 -7.35 7.35 4.27
C THR A 65 -8.25 6.14 4.53
N PRO A 66 -8.82 5.49 3.51
CA PRO A 66 -9.98 4.62 3.71
C PRO A 66 -9.63 3.17 4.05
N LEU A 67 -8.40 2.70 3.80
CA LEU A 67 -8.07 1.26 3.89
C LEU A 67 -8.50 0.54 5.19
N LEU A 68 -8.54 1.25 6.32
CA LEU A 68 -8.98 0.67 7.60
C LEU A 68 -10.51 0.70 7.80
N ASP A 69 -11.20 1.53 7.04
CA ASP A 69 -12.65 1.73 7.11
C ASP A 69 -13.38 0.94 6.01
N LEU A 70 -12.65 0.46 5.00
CA LEU A 70 -13.20 -0.34 3.91
C LEU A 70 -13.52 -1.77 4.33
N ARG A 71 -14.44 -2.38 3.59
CA ARG A 71 -14.60 -3.84 3.63
C ARG A 71 -13.31 -4.54 3.20
N PRO A 72 -12.99 -5.72 3.76
CA PRO A 72 -11.77 -6.48 3.48
C PRO A 72 -11.41 -6.62 1.99
N GLU A 73 -12.37 -6.96 1.13
CA GLU A 73 -12.17 -7.13 -0.31
C GLU A 73 -11.77 -5.81 -0.99
N ALA A 74 -12.45 -4.72 -0.61
CA ALA A 74 -12.18 -3.39 -1.14
C ALA A 74 -10.85 -2.84 -0.64
N ALA A 75 -10.50 -3.09 0.62
CA ALA A 75 -9.21 -2.72 1.18
C ALA A 75 -8.06 -3.44 0.47
N ALA A 76 -8.19 -4.74 0.22
CA ALA A 76 -7.18 -5.52 -0.52
C ALA A 76 -7.04 -5.02 -1.98
N ALA A 77 -8.16 -4.73 -2.65
CA ALA A 77 -8.17 -4.16 -3.98
C ALA A 77 -7.50 -2.77 -4.01
N TYR A 78 -7.89 -1.86 -3.13
CA TYR A 78 -7.36 -0.49 -3.12
C TYR A 78 -6.00 -0.34 -2.44
N LEU A 79 -5.44 -1.38 -1.82
CA LEU A 79 -4.05 -1.35 -1.34
C LEU A 79 -3.06 -1.01 -2.47
N GLY A 80 -3.27 -1.56 -3.67
CA GLY A 80 -2.43 -1.30 -4.86
C GLY A 80 -2.22 0.18 -5.17
N PRO A 81 -3.30 0.99 -5.34
CA PRO A 81 -3.21 2.45 -5.45
C PRO A 81 -2.32 3.12 -4.40
N PHE A 82 -2.40 2.72 -3.13
CA PHE A 82 -1.58 3.30 -2.07
C PHE A 82 -0.10 2.92 -2.22
N LEU A 83 0.20 1.68 -2.64
CA LEU A 83 1.56 1.27 -2.96
C LEU A 83 2.12 2.08 -4.14
N LEU A 84 1.33 2.29 -5.21
CA LEU A 84 1.72 3.10 -6.37
C LEU A 84 1.92 4.57 -5.98
N SER A 85 1.02 5.13 -5.19
CA SER A 85 1.15 6.50 -4.66
C SER A 85 2.42 6.66 -3.84
N PHE A 86 2.78 5.67 -3.03
CA PHE A 86 3.99 5.72 -2.22
C PHE A 86 5.24 5.76 -3.10
N LEU A 87 5.32 4.89 -4.12
CA LEU A 87 6.47 4.87 -5.03
C LEU A 87 6.60 6.19 -5.80
N GLN A 88 5.48 6.74 -6.30
CA GLN A 88 5.49 8.06 -6.93
C GLN A 88 5.96 9.13 -5.95
N GLY A 89 5.44 9.13 -4.72
CA GLY A 89 5.86 10.07 -3.68
C GLY A 89 7.34 9.94 -3.30
N ALA A 90 7.90 8.73 -3.34
CA ALA A 90 9.34 8.51 -3.15
C ALA A 90 10.16 9.15 -4.27
N GLN A 91 9.75 9.00 -5.53
CA GLN A 91 10.37 9.66 -6.68
C GLN A 91 10.29 11.19 -6.58
N ASP A 92 9.12 11.72 -6.21
CA ASP A 92 8.89 13.14 -6.03
C ASP A 92 9.74 13.69 -4.88
N GLN A 93 9.86 12.96 -3.77
CA GLN A 93 10.74 13.33 -2.66
C GLN A 93 12.21 13.43 -3.08
N ARG A 94 12.70 12.55 -3.95
CA ARG A 94 14.08 12.68 -4.47
C ARG A 94 14.26 13.94 -5.28
N THR A 95 13.24 14.28 -6.07
CA THR A 95 13.29 15.38 -7.03
C THR A 95 13.11 16.73 -6.33
N LEU A 96 12.18 16.81 -5.38
CA LEU A 96 11.75 18.04 -4.72
C LEU A 96 12.35 18.22 -3.32
N GLY A 97 12.87 17.16 -2.71
CA GLY A 97 13.38 17.15 -1.34
C GLY A 97 12.29 17.14 -0.26
N ILE A 98 11.01 17.00 -0.64
CA ILE A 98 9.85 17.03 0.27
C ILE A 98 8.84 15.92 -0.06
N PHE A 99 8.04 15.52 0.93
CA PHE A 99 6.94 14.58 0.73
C PHE A 99 5.69 15.32 0.21
N VAL A 100 5.19 14.91 -0.96
CA VAL A 100 3.93 15.44 -1.51
C VAL A 100 2.74 14.54 -1.17
N ASP A 101 3.00 13.30 -0.75
CA ASP A 101 2.03 12.24 -0.50
C ASP A 101 1.83 11.96 1.01
N LEU A 102 1.99 12.97 1.87
CA LEU A 102 2.11 12.80 3.32
C LEU A 102 0.96 11.98 3.94
N ILE A 103 -0.28 12.29 3.58
CA ILE A 103 -1.49 11.63 4.10
C ILE A 103 -1.57 10.16 3.65
N PRO A 104 -1.60 9.83 2.35
CA PRO A 104 -1.67 8.44 1.91
C PRO A 104 -0.44 7.62 2.32
N ARG A 105 0.75 8.24 2.41
CA ARG A 105 1.97 7.62 2.93
C ARG A 105 1.82 7.20 4.39
N ALA A 106 1.44 8.13 5.26
CA ALA A 106 1.26 7.85 6.69
C ALA A 106 0.19 6.77 6.91
N HIS A 107 -0.89 6.83 6.13
CA HIS A 107 -1.95 5.84 6.17
C HIS A 107 -1.48 4.44 5.77
N LEU A 108 -0.77 4.32 4.64
CA LEU A 108 -0.21 3.05 4.18
C LEU A 108 0.73 2.45 5.21
N LEU A 109 1.68 3.23 5.73
CA LEU A 109 2.64 2.75 6.72
C LEU A 109 1.95 2.32 8.02
N THR A 110 0.90 3.04 8.44
CA THR A 110 0.08 2.65 9.58
C THR A 110 -0.59 1.31 9.33
N CYS A 111 -1.25 1.13 8.17
CA CYS A 111 -1.91 -0.13 7.81
C CYS A 111 -0.92 -1.31 7.81
N LEU A 112 0.25 -1.14 7.19
CA LEU A 112 1.28 -2.19 7.12
C LEU A 112 1.87 -2.54 8.50
N GLY A 113 1.80 -1.63 9.47
CA GLY A 113 2.25 -1.88 10.84
C GLY A 113 1.22 -2.57 11.75
N LEU A 114 -0.03 -2.75 11.31
CA LEU A 114 -1.12 -3.26 12.14
C LEU A 114 -1.41 -4.74 11.88
N GLU A 115 -1.24 -5.61 12.87
CA GLU A 115 -1.53 -7.06 12.74
C GLU A 115 -2.97 -7.32 12.26
N SER A 116 -3.94 -6.58 12.78
CA SER A 116 -5.35 -6.72 12.38
C SER A 116 -5.59 -6.42 10.90
N PHE A 117 -4.81 -5.51 10.30
CA PHE A 117 -4.89 -5.23 8.88
C PHE A 117 -4.48 -6.46 8.07
N TRP A 118 -3.34 -7.08 8.41
CA TRP A 118 -2.87 -8.30 7.77
C TRP A 118 -3.82 -9.48 7.97
N ARG A 119 -4.18 -9.75 9.22
CA ARG A 119 -4.93 -10.95 9.59
C ARG A 119 -6.40 -10.89 9.19
N CYS A 120 -7.03 -9.74 9.39
CA CYS A 120 -8.48 -9.60 9.29
C CYS A 120 -8.94 -8.80 8.07
N THR A 121 -8.08 -7.95 7.49
CA THR A 121 -8.48 -7.04 6.40
C THR A 121 -7.99 -7.53 5.05
N ILE A 122 -6.68 -7.66 4.85
CA ILE A 122 -6.15 -7.97 3.51
C ILE A 122 -5.82 -9.45 3.32
N GLY A 123 -5.33 -10.15 4.35
CA GLY A 123 -4.76 -11.49 4.23
C GLY A 123 -5.61 -12.50 3.46
N PRO A 124 -6.91 -12.65 3.77
CA PRO A 124 -7.79 -13.58 3.05
C PRO A 124 -8.07 -13.21 1.58
N HIS A 125 -7.81 -11.95 1.19
CA HIS A 125 -8.23 -11.38 -0.09
C HIS A 125 -7.05 -11.00 -1.00
N VAL A 126 -5.81 -11.06 -0.52
CA VAL A 126 -4.62 -10.82 -1.34
C VAL A 126 -4.30 -12.07 -2.17
N ALA A 127 -4.41 -11.94 -3.50
CA ALA A 127 -4.00 -13.01 -4.41
C ALA A 127 -2.48 -13.31 -4.30
N PRO A 128 -2.01 -14.55 -4.58
CA PRO A 128 -0.60 -14.92 -4.41
C PRO A 128 0.41 -14.00 -5.12
N ARG A 129 0.07 -13.50 -6.33
CA ARG A 129 0.91 -12.57 -7.08
C ARG A 129 1.02 -11.20 -6.40
N ALA A 130 -0.08 -10.71 -5.84
CA ALA A 130 -0.13 -9.50 -5.04
C ALA A 130 0.64 -9.67 -3.71
N ALA A 131 0.55 -10.83 -3.07
CA ALA A 131 1.31 -11.15 -1.85
C ALA A 131 2.82 -11.13 -2.10
N SER A 132 3.29 -11.76 -3.19
CA SER A 132 4.72 -11.74 -3.57
C SER A 132 5.22 -10.32 -3.85
N THR A 133 4.40 -9.51 -4.53
CA THR A 133 4.74 -8.11 -4.85
C THR A 133 4.73 -7.23 -3.61
N LEU A 134 3.76 -7.40 -2.72
CA LEU A 134 3.69 -6.71 -1.43
C LEU A 134 4.90 -7.04 -0.55
N ALA A 135 5.36 -8.30 -0.58
CA ALA A 135 6.57 -8.68 0.14
C ALA A 135 7.82 -7.97 -0.42
N ALA A 136 7.96 -7.89 -1.74
CA ALA A 136 9.05 -7.14 -2.37
C ALA A 136 9.01 -5.63 -2.04
N PHE A 137 7.81 -5.06 -1.97
CA PHE A 137 7.62 -3.67 -1.56
C PHE A 137 8.02 -3.43 -0.10
N ILE A 138 7.68 -4.34 0.83
CA ILE A 138 8.10 -4.25 2.24
C ILE A 138 9.62 -4.37 2.36
N ASP A 139 10.26 -5.27 1.62
CA ASP A 139 11.71 -5.39 1.60
C ASP A 139 12.36 -4.08 1.14
N TYR A 140 11.80 -3.45 0.09
CA TYR A 140 12.21 -2.12 -0.38
C TYR A 140 12.05 -1.04 0.71
N LEU A 141 10.89 -0.98 1.40
CA LEU A 141 10.66 -0.04 2.51
C LEU A 141 11.70 -0.21 3.61
N CYS A 142 12.00 -1.45 3.99
CA CYS A 142 12.92 -1.73 5.09
C CYS A 142 14.37 -1.40 4.72
N ARG A 143 14.77 -1.59 3.46
CA ARG A 143 16.08 -1.16 2.95
C ARG A 143 16.21 0.36 2.97
N GLY A 144 15.18 1.06 2.47
CA GLY A 144 15.10 2.52 2.43
C GLY A 144 14.58 3.18 3.71
N ARG A 145 14.51 2.45 4.84
CA ARG A 145 13.76 2.90 6.03
C ARG A 145 14.09 4.31 6.53
N ARG A 146 15.37 4.71 6.46
CA ARG A 146 15.81 6.05 6.87
C ARG A 146 15.25 7.14 5.96
N ASP A 147 15.19 6.86 4.68
CA ASP A 147 14.70 7.76 3.63
C ASP A 147 13.19 7.99 3.73
N PHE A 148 12.48 7.00 4.29
CA PHE A 148 11.03 7.02 4.50
C PHE A 148 10.60 7.32 5.94
N ALA A 149 11.52 7.73 6.80
CA ALA A 149 11.27 7.97 8.23
C ALA A 149 10.64 6.77 8.98
N ILE A 150 10.97 5.55 8.56
CA ILE A 150 10.54 4.29 9.17
C ILE A 150 11.56 3.88 10.23
N THR A 151 11.10 3.64 11.46
CA THR A 151 11.98 3.15 12.55
C THR A 151 12.35 1.68 12.34
N GLU A 152 13.45 1.23 12.95
CA GLU A 152 13.84 -0.19 12.93
C GLU A 152 12.72 -1.09 13.48
N ALA A 153 12.06 -0.66 14.56
CA ALA A 153 10.95 -1.39 15.16
C ALA A 153 9.77 -1.52 14.20
N ASN A 154 9.42 -0.46 13.44
CA ASN A 154 8.34 -0.54 12.45
C ASN A 154 8.72 -1.47 11.29
N ALA A 155 9.97 -1.40 10.80
CA ALA A 155 10.46 -2.28 9.75
C ALA A 155 10.40 -3.76 10.16
N GLU A 156 10.82 -4.07 11.39
CA GLU A 156 10.79 -5.44 11.90
C GLU A 156 9.36 -5.95 12.10
N THR A 157 8.46 -5.10 12.59
CA THR A 157 7.03 -5.43 12.68
C THR A 157 6.46 -5.76 11.30
N MET A 158 6.70 -4.92 10.28
CA MET A 158 6.21 -5.16 8.92
C MET A 158 6.75 -6.48 8.35
N ARG A 159 8.03 -6.78 8.52
CA ARG A 159 8.63 -8.06 8.09
C ARG A 159 8.04 -9.27 8.80
N THR A 160 7.84 -9.17 10.11
CA THR A 160 7.26 -10.24 10.92
C THR A 160 5.83 -10.54 10.45
N LEU A 161 5.01 -9.51 10.29
CA LEU A 161 3.63 -9.66 9.84
C LEU A 161 3.55 -10.23 8.41
N MET A 162 4.40 -9.75 7.51
CA MET A 162 4.54 -10.31 6.16
C MET A 162 4.89 -11.79 6.20
N ALA A 163 5.88 -12.20 7.00
CA ALA A 163 6.30 -13.60 7.09
C ALA A 163 5.16 -14.49 7.60
N ILE A 164 4.44 -14.05 8.63
CA ILE A 164 3.33 -14.80 9.23
C ILE A 164 2.16 -14.96 8.26
N HIS A 165 1.77 -13.88 7.58
CA HIS A 165 0.49 -13.83 6.86
C HIS A 165 0.60 -14.07 5.35
N LEU A 166 1.75 -13.76 4.73
CA LEU A 166 1.93 -13.93 3.28
C LEU A 166 2.86 -15.08 2.91
N ARG A 167 3.68 -15.57 3.85
CA ARG A 167 4.64 -16.66 3.61
C ARG A 167 4.60 -17.69 4.75
N PRO A 168 3.44 -18.30 5.01
CA PRO A 168 3.27 -19.17 6.17
C PRO A 168 4.22 -20.37 6.16
N ASP A 169 4.69 -20.81 4.99
CA ASP A 169 5.64 -21.92 4.84
C ASP A 169 7.07 -21.51 5.25
N GLU A 170 7.49 -20.27 4.96
CA GLU A 170 8.79 -19.74 5.39
C GLU A 170 8.80 -19.45 6.90
N ALA A 171 7.66 -19.01 7.47
CA ALA A 171 7.54 -18.74 8.89
C ALA A 171 7.68 -19.99 9.77
N ARG A 172 7.26 -21.17 9.27
CA ARG A 172 7.40 -22.44 9.99
C ARG A 172 8.84 -22.93 10.05
N ALA A 173 9.67 -22.60 9.06
CA ALA A 173 11.08 -23.03 9.00
C ALA A 173 12.01 -22.26 9.96
N ARG A 174 11.53 -21.16 10.57
CA ARG A 174 12.30 -20.32 11.51
C ARG A 174 11.96 -20.55 12.98
N ARG A 175 11.02 -21.47 13.27
CA ARG A 175 10.65 -21.89 14.63
C ARG A 175 11.30 -23.23 14.96
#